data_AF-A0A845DWA6-F1
#
_entry.id   AF-A0A845DWA6-F1
#
_cell.length_a   1.000
_cell.length_b   1.000
_cell.length_c   1.000
_cell.angle_alpha   90.00
_cell.angle_beta   90.00
_cell.angle_gamma   90.00
#
_symmetry.space_group_name_H-M   'P 1'
#
loop_
_entity.id
_entity.type
_entity.pdbx_description
1 polymer ?
#
loop_
_entity_poly.entity_id
_entity_poly.type
_entity_poly.pdbx_seq_one_letter_code
_entity_poly.pdbx_strand_id
1 'polypeptide(L)'
;MSSSQMLKGILEGCLLAIIGKGETYGYEMIEKLNGYGFSMVKEGSIYPLLLRMKKEGLVTTTKKKHPSGGPQRKYYTITEEGRHELEAFKNRWKSISGGVENLLEGEERL
;
A
#
# COMPACT_ATOMS: atom_id res chain seq x y z
N MET A 1 -13.76 -0.75 -16.95
CA MET A 1 -13.53 -0.63 -15.49
C MET A 1 -12.65 0.60 -15.25
N SER A 2 -12.97 1.48 -14.30
CA SER A 2 -12.13 2.65 -14.03
C SER A 2 -10.82 2.24 -13.34
N SER A 3 -9.73 2.98 -13.59
CA SER A 3 -8.44 2.76 -12.90
C SER A 3 -8.57 2.84 -11.38
N SER A 4 -9.49 3.66 -10.87
CA SER A 4 -9.81 3.74 -9.44
C SER A 4 -10.40 2.45 -8.88
N GLN A 5 -11.18 1.68 -9.66
CA GLN A 5 -11.74 0.42 -9.22
C GLN A 5 -10.69 -0.70 -9.21
N MET A 6 -9.79 -0.74 -10.19
CA MET A 6 -8.62 -1.63 -10.18
C MET A 6 -7.74 -1.35 -8.95
N LEU A 7 -7.50 -0.07 -8.67
CA LEU A 7 -6.64 0.36 -7.57
C LEU A 7 -7.14 -0.08 -6.19
N LYS A 8 -8.47 -0.10 -5.96
CA LYS A 8 -9.05 -0.56 -4.68
C LYS A 8 -8.62 -1.98 -4.31
N GLY A 9 -8.38 -2.85 -5.30
CA GLY A 9 -7.96 -4.23 -5.07
C GLY A 9 -6.47 -4.38 -4.70
N ILE A 10 -5.63 -3.39 -5.02
CA ILE A 10 -4.17 -3.49 -4.86
C ILE A 10 -3.59 -2.48 -3.87
N LEU A 11 -4.33 -1.42 -3.53
CA LEU A 11 -3.82 -0.29 -2.74
C LEU A 11 -3.33 -0.71 -1.34
N GLU A 12 -3.94 -1.71 -0.72
CA GLU A 12 -3.50 -2.22 0.59
C GLU A 12 -2.09 -2.80 0.53
N GLY A 13 -1.83 -3.65 -0.47
CA GLY A 13 -0.51 -4.21 -0.73
C GLY A 13 0.52 -3.13 -1.07
N CYS A 14 0.12 -2.10 -1.83
CA CYS A 14 0.98 -0.94 -2.09
C CYS A 14 1.33 -0.16 -0.81
N LEU A 15 0.37 0.04 0.10
CA LEU A 15 0.63 0.69 1.38
C LEU A 15 1.52 -0.16 2.29
N LEU A 16 1.29 -1.48 2.38
CA LEU A 16 2.18 -2.39 3.09
C LEU A 16 3.59 -2.34 2.53
N ALA A 17 3.75 -2.30 1.21
CA ALA A 17 5.06 -2.20 0.56
C ALA A 17 5.79 -0.88 0.91
N ILE A 18 5.06 0.24 1.05
CA ILE A 18 5.64 1.52 1.46
C ILE A 18 6.02 1.50 2.95
N ILE A 19 5.13 1.06 3.82
CA ILE A 19 5.35 1.01 5.28
C ILE A 19 6.45 -0.01 5.61
N GLY A 20 6.57 -1.09 4.84
CA GLY A 20 7.60 -2.11 4.99
C GLY A 20 9.03 -1.61 4.74
N LYS A 21 9.20 -0.48 4.05
CA LYS A 21 10.51 0.16 3.83
C LYS A 21 10.99 0.99 5.03
N GLY A 22 10.09 1.30 5.96
CA GLY A 22 10.37 2.14 7.11
C GLY A 22 9.14 2.87 7.61
N GLU A 23 9.21 3.29 8.87
CA GLU A 23 8.15 4.05 9.51
C GLU A 23 7.80 5.32 8.72
N THR A 24 6.51 5.58 8.51
CA THR A 24 6.01 6.67 7.65
C THR A 24 4.68 7.21 8.15
N TYR A 25 4.14 8.29 7.57
CA TYR A 25 2.85 8.87 7.92
C TYR A 25 2.01 9.17 6.66
N GLY A 26 0.72 9.46 6.86
CA GLY A 26 -0.28 9.56 5.79
C GLY A 26 0.16 10.35 4.56
N TYR A 27 0.61 11.59 4.76
CA TYR A 27 1.04 12.46 3.67
C TYR A 27 2.27 11.92 2.92
N GLU A 28 3.30 11.48 3.63
CA GLU A 28 4.50 10.89 3.00
C GLU A 28 4.17 9.62 2.20
N MET A 29 3.20 8.82 2.66
CA MET A 29 2.70 7.67 1.89
C MET A 29 2.06 8.10 0.56
N ILE A 30 1.28 9.18 0.56
CA ILE A 30 0.67 9.73 -0.66
C ILE A 30 1.74 10.24 -1.62
N GLU A 31 2.73 11.00 -1.12
CA GLU A 31 3.85 11.47 -1.94
C GLU A 31 4.62 10.32 -2.59
N LYS A 32 4.91 9.27 -1.80
CA LYS A 32 5.57 8.06 -2.32
C LYS A 32 4.71 7.36 -3.37
N LEU A 33 3.41 7.17 -3.12
CA LEU A 33 2.48 6.57 -4.09
C LEU A 33 2.43 7.37 -5.39
N ASN A 34 2.38 8.70 -5.31
CA ASN A 34 2.42 9.59 -6.48
C ASN A 34 3.71 9.41 -7.27
N GLY A 35 4.86 9.30 -6.59
CA GLY A 35 6.16 9.01 -7.21
C GLY A 35 6.22 7.66 -7.94
N TYR A 36 5.37 6.69 -7.57
CA TYR A 36 5.20 5.41 -8.27
C TYR A 36 4.08 5.44 -9.33
N GLY A 37 3.53 6.61 -9.67
CA GLY A 37 2.51 6.78 -10.71
C GLY A 37 1.06 6.72 -10.24
N PHE A 38 0.80 6.59 -8.93
CA PHE A 38 -0.56 6.56 -8.37
C PHE A 38 -1.11 7.96 -8.06
N SER A 39 -1.02 8.89 -9.01
CA SER A 39 -1.40 10.30 -8.85
C SER A 39 -2.87 10.54 -8.47
N MET A 40 -3.74 9.54 -8.66
CA MET A 40 -5.14 9.57 -8.27
C MET A 40 -5.39 9.29 -6.77
N VAL A 41 -4.38 8.85 -6.03
CA VAL A 41 -4.52 8.55 -4.59
C VAL A 41 -4.53 9.84 -3.78
N LYS A 42 -5.53 9.97 -2.91
CA LYS A 42 -5.68 11.11 -2.00
C LYS A 42 -5.84 10.62 -0.57
N GLU A 43 -5.87 11.54 0.37
CA GLU A 43 -6.10 11.26 1.80
C GLU A 43 -7.34 10.39 2.05
N GLY A 44 -8.47 10.74 1.40
CA GLY A 44 -9.70 9.96 1.50
C GLY A 44 -9.60 8.53 0.96
N SER A 45 -8.59 8.22 0.14
CA SER A 45 -8.32 6.88 -0.38
C SER A 45 -7.59 5.99 0.62
N ILE A 46 -6.68 6.55 1.42
CA ILE A 46 -5.79 5.76 2.28
C ILE A 46 -6.24 5.70 3.74
N TYR A 47 -6.90 6.73 4.29
CA TYR A 47 -7.18 6.75 5.73
C TYR A 47 -8.17 5.68 6.19
N PRO A 48 -9.31 5.42 5.49
CA PRO A 48 -10.19 4.31 5.85
C PRO A 48 -9.46 2.96 5.78
N LEU A 49 -8.56 2.82 4.81
CA LEU A 49 -7.76 1.61 4.60
C LEU A 49 -6.74 1.41 5.72
N LEU A 50 -5.99 2.44 6.09
CA LEU A 50 -5.05 2.41 7.21
C LEU A 50 -5.73 2.09 8.56
N LEU A 51 -6.98 2.55 8.75
CA LEU A 51 -7.78 2.19 9.92
C LEU A 51 -8.11 0.69 9.94
N ARG A 52 -8.49 0.13 8.77
CA ARG A 52 -8.74 -1.31 8.62
C ARG A 52 -7.47 -2.13 8.85
N MET A 53 -6.37 -1.79 8.17
CA MET A 53 -5.09 -2.48 8.31
C MET A 53 -4.61 -2.50 9.76
N LYS A 54 -4.82 -1.41 10.51
CA LYS A 54 -4.52 -1.37 11.95
C LYS A 54 -5.43 -2.32 12.74
N LYS A 55 -6.73 -2.33 12.45
CA LYS A 55 -7.71 -3.22 13.11
C LYS A 55 -7.39 -4.70 12.86
N GLU A 56 -6.88 -5.02 11.67
CA GLU A 56 -6.46 -6.36 11.26
C GLU A 56 -5.05 -6.73 11.79
N GLY A 57 -4.38 -5.81 12.47
CA GLY A 57 -3.05 -6.08 13.05
C GLY A 57 -1.90 -6.06 12.05
N LEU A 58 -2.12 -5.61 10.82
CA LEU A 58 -1.08 -5.54 9.77
C LEU A 58 -0.09 -4.38 9.99
N VAL A 59 -0.53 -3.35 10.72
CA VAL A 59 0.28 -2.17 11.04
C VAL A 59 0.00 -1.70 12.46
N THR A 60 1.02 -1.12 13.10
CA THR A 60 0.91 -0.41 14.37
C THR A 60 1.06 1.09 14.17
N THR A 61 0.69 1.88 15.19
CA THR A 61 0.75 3.33 15.09
C THR A 61 1.34 3.98 16.33
N THR A 62 2.23 4.95 16.12
CA THR A 62 2.80 5.79 17.19
C THR A 62 2.50 7.26 16.90
N LYS A 63 2.12 8.02 17.92
CA LYS A 63 1.98 9.49 17.81
C LYS A 63 3.29 10.14 18.19
N LYS A 64 3.91 10.87 17.26
CA LYS A 64 5.16 11.62 17.52
C LYS A 64 5.24 12.87 16.66
N LYS A 65 6.10 13.82 17.06
CA LYS A 65 6.40 15.01 16.24
C LYS A 65 7.33 14.62 15.09
N HIS A 66 7.23 15.33 13.97
CA HIS A 66 8.24 15.22 12.92
C HIS A 66 9.59 15.76 13.44
N PRO A 67 10.74 15.23 13.00
CA PRO A 67 12.06 15.73 13.44
C PRO A 67 12.27 17.23 13.24
N SER A 68 11.66 17.81 12.19
CA SER A 68 11.68 19.26 11.93
C SER A 68 10.66 20.07 12.75
N GLY A 69 9.95 19.46 13.69
CA GLY A 69 8.94 20.10 14.54
C GLY A 69 7.50 19.97 14.03
N GLY A 70 6.62 20.83 14.54
CA GLY A 70 5.20 20.87 14.17
C GLY A 70 4.27 19.97 14.99
N PRO A 71 3.01 19.80 14.54
CA PRO A 71 2.01 19.01 15.26
C PRO A 71 2.37 17.52 15.28
N GLN A 72 1.82 16.80 16.26
CA GLN A 72 1.97 15.35 16.31
C GLN A 72 1.33 14.70 15.08
N ARG A 73 2.05 13.76 14.48
CA ARG A 73 1.58 12.94 13.36
C ARG A 73 1.43 11.50 13.83
N LYS A 74 0.50 10.79 13.22
CA LYS A 74 0.36 9.34 13.40
C LYS A 74 1.29 8.65 12.41
N TYR A 75 2.33 8.04 12.94
CA TYR A 75 3.26 7.23 12.17
C TYR A 75 2.82 5.78 12.19
N TYR A 76 3.05 5.09 11.09
CA TYR A 76 2.70 3.70 10.85
C TYR A 76 3.97 2.87 10.69
N THR A 77 3.98 1.70 11.32
CA THR A 77 5.04 0.70 11.19
C THR A 77 4.40 -0.65 10.88
N ILE A 78 5.01 -1.42 9.99
CA ILE A 78 4.53 -2.74 9.62
C ILE A 78 4.73 -3.71 10.79
N THR A 79 3.77 -4.60 11.03
CA THR A 79 3.92 -5.70 11.98
C THR A 79 4.53 -6.92 11.29
N GLU A 80 4.76 -7.99 12.06
CA GLU A 80 5.18 -9.26 11.46
C GLU A 80 4.06 -9.88 10.61
N GLU A 81 2.82 -9.80 11.08
CA GLU A 81 1.63 -10.20 10.32
C GLU A 81 1.50 -9.39 9.03
N GLY A 82 1.76 -8.08 9.08
CA GLY A 82 1.78 -7.22 7.90
C GLY A 82 2.86 -7.58 6.89
N ARG A 83 4.04 -8.05 7.36
CA ARG A 83 5.10 -8.54 6.46
C ARG A 83 4.71 -9.85 5.78
N HIS A 84 4.13 -10.79 6.52
CA HIS A 84 3.62 -12.03 5.94
C HIS A 84 2.55 -11.74 4.88
N GLU A 85 1.63 -10.82 5.18
CA GLU A 85 0.59 -10.42 4.22
C GLU A 85 1.17 -9.69 3.00
N LEU A 86 2.21 -8.88 3.18
CA LEU A 86 2.93 -8.25 2.05
C LEU A 86 3.57 -9.30 1.12
N GLU A 87 4.23 -10.31 1.67
CA GLU A 87 4.81 -11.39 0.84
C GLU A 87 3.73 -12.20 0.13
N ALA A 88 2.63 -12.51 0.84
CA ALA A 88 1.49 -13.18 0.24
C ALA A 88 0.86 -12.34 -0.89
N PHE A 89 0.75 -11.02 -0.71
CA PHE A 89 0.29 -10.08 -1.72
C PHE A 89 1.20 -10.07 -2.95
N LYS A 90 2.53 -10.01 -2.77
CA LYS A 90 3.49 -10.05 -3.88
C LYS A 90 3.32 -11.32 -4.73
N ASN A 91 3.12 -12.47 -4.08
CA ASN A 91 2.90 -13.74 -4.76
C ASN A 91 1.58 -13.74 -5.56
N ARG A 92 0.48 -13.27 -4.94
CA ARG A 92 -0.82 -13.13 -5.63
C ARG A 92 -0.73 -12.17 -6.81
N TRP A 93 -0.09 -11.01 -6.63
CA TRP A 93 0.09 -10.02 -7.68
C TRP A 93 0.88 -10.58 -8.85
N LYS A 94 2.05 -11.21 -8.60
CA LYS A 94 2.88 -11.80 -9.64
C LYS A 94 2.12 -12.83 -10.49
N SER A 95 1.27 -13.65 -9.85
CA SER A 95 0.46 -14.63 -10.56
C SER A 95 -0.61 -13.97 -11.44
N ILE A 96 -1.33 -12.98 -10.91
CA ILE A 96 -2.45 -12.34 -11.61
C ILE A 96 -1.91 -11.42 -12.72
N SER A 97 -0.93 -10.58 -12.44
CA SER A 97 -0.36 -9.65 -13.40
C SER A 97 0.25 -10.38 -14.59
N GLY A 98 1.03 -11.44 -14.34
CA GLY A 98 1.60 -12.26 -15.40
C GLY A 98 0.54 -12.97 -16.25
N GLY A 99 -0.54 -13.48 -15.64
CA GLY A 99 -1.66 -14.06 -16.39
C GLY A 99 -2.36 -13.04 -17.29
N VAL A 100 -2.53 -11.80 -16.81
CA VAL A 100 -3.10 -10.70 -17.58
C VAL A 100 -2.15 -10.26 -18.71
N GLU A 101 -0.87 -10.08 -18.42
CA GLU A 101 0.17 -9.69 -19.39
C GLU A 101 0.23 -10.70 -20.53
N ASN A 102 0.39 -12.00 -20.21
CA ASN A 102 0.42 -13.08 -21.19
C ASN A 102 -0.84 -13.09 -22.09
N LEU A 103 -2.02 -12.92 -21.50
CA LEU A 103 -3.29 -12.91 -22.25
C LEU A 103 -3.39 -11.70 -23.19
N LEU A 104 -2.88 -10.54 -22.77
CA LEU A 104 -2.87 -9.33 -23.60
C LEU A 104 -1.83 -9.38 -24.71
N GLU A 105 -0.73 -10.10 -24.50
CA GLU A 105 0.35 -10.30 -25.48
C GLU A 105 0.14 -11.53 -26.39
N GLY A 106 -0.86 -12.37 -26.08
CA GLY A 106 -1.18 -13.57 -26.86
C GLY A 106 -0.24 -14.75 -26.59
N GLU A 107 0.45 -14.75 -25.46
CA GLU A 107 1.37 -15.82 -25.07
C GLU A 107 0.64 -16.89 -24.25
N GLU A 108 0.43 -18.09 -24.82
CA GLU A 108 -0.05 -19.24 -24.04
C GLU A 108 1.11 -19.82 -23.22
N ARG A 109 0.92 -19.92 -21.90
CA ARG A 109 1.82 -20.72 -21.07
C ARG A 109 1.57 -22.20 -21.33
N LEU A 110 2.49 -22.83 -22.07
CA LEU A 110 2.63 -24.28 -22.17
C LEU A 110 3.08 -24.91 -20.84
#